data_AF-A0A3C0FJH2-F1
#
_entry.id   AF-A0A3C0FJH2-F1
#
_cell.length_a   1.000
_cell.length_b   1.000
_cell.length_c   1.000
_cell.angle_alpha   90.00
_cell.angle_beta   90.00
_cell.angle_gamma   90.00
#
_symmetry.space_group_name_H-M   'P 1'
#
loop_
_entity.id
_entity.type
_entity.pdbx_description
1 polymer ?
#
loop_
_entity_poly.entity_id
_entity_poly.type
_entity_poly.pdbx_seq_one_letter_code
_entity_poly.pdbx_strand_id
1 'polypeptide(L)'
;EYFASRPRGSQLGAWASIQSRPMSGRFDLEKRVAEFTAKFGLGKVPRPDHWGGFRLVPDRIEFWAEGKFRLHDRKLFTRDDADSGWNTQKLFP
;
A
#
# COMPACT_ATOMS: atom_id res chain seq x y z
N GLU A 1 12.76 -8.99 1.23
CA GLU A 1 13.47 -8.18 2.24
C GLU A 1 12.54 -7.23 3.01
N TYR A 2 11.66 -6.46 2.37
CA TYR A 2 10.78 -5.49 3.04
C TYR A 2 9.88 -6.04 4.17
N PHE A 3 9.26 -7.21 4.02
CA PHE A 3 8.43 -7.77 5.12
C PHE A 3 9.23 -7.97 6.41
N ALA A 4 10.46 -8.49 6.28
CA ALA A 4 11.32 -8.85 7.41
C ALA A 4 11.88 -7.63 8.15
N SER A 5 11.93 -6.45 7.50
CA SER A 5 12.41 -5.22 8.14
C SER A 5 11.34 -4.52 8.98
N ARG A 6 10.07 -4.96 8.93
CA ARG A 6 8.98 -4.36 9.70
C ARG A 6 9.09 -4.71 11.19
N PRO A 7 8.57 -3.90 12.11
CA PRO A 7 8.48 -4.26 13.53
C PRO A 7 7.80 -5.61 13.74
N ARG A 8 8.25 -6.41 14.72
CA ARG A 8 7.71 -7.77 14.98
C ARG A 8 6.19 -7.77 15.12
N GLY A 9 5.63 -6.82 15.85
CA GLY A 9 4.17 -6.68 16.01
C GLY A 9 3.44 -6.47 14.68
N SER A 10 4.04 -5.75 13.71
CA SER A 10 3.48 -5.60 12.37
C SER A 10 3.56 -6.88 11.54
N GLN A 11 4.61 -7.68 11.73
CA GLN A 11 4.74 -9.00 11.07
C GLN A 11 3.68 -9.97 11.61
N LEU A 12 3.47 -10.00 12.93
CA LEU A 12 2.44 -10.80 13.59
C LEU A 12 1.03 -10.33 13.21
N GLY A 13 0.79 -9.02 13.14
CA GLY A 13 -0.47 -8.45 12.70
C GLY A 13 -0.84 -8.84 11.26
N ALA A 14 0.15 -9.00 10.37
CA ALA A 14 -0.09 -9.46 8.99
C ALA A 14 -0.59 -10.91 8.91
N TRP A 15 -0.22 -11.77 9.87
CA TRP A 15 -0.78 -13.12 10.01
C TRP A 15 -2.15 -13.10 10.71
N ALA A 16 -2.27 -12.31 11.77
CA ALA A 16 -3.48 -12.26 12.58
C ALA A 16 -4.66 -11.64 11.81
N SER A 17 -4.44 -10.61 11.00
CA SER A 17 -5.51 -9.95 10.26
C SER A 17 -5.91 -10.73 9.01
N ILE A 18 -7.18 -11.10 8.91
CA ILE A 18 -7.79 -11.52 7.64
C ILE A 18 -8.36 -10.25 6.99
N GLN A 19 -7.47 -9.50 6.34
CA GLN A 19 -7.74 -8.13 5.89
C GLN A 19 -9.07 -8.03 5.13
N SER A 20 -9.88 -7.03 5.52
CA SER A 20 -11.19 -6.70 4.94
C SER A 20 -12.29 -7.76 5.07
N ARG A 21 -12.10 -8.80 5.91
CA ARG A 21 -13.17 -9.75 6.24
C ARG A 21 -13.94 -9.31 7.49
N PRO A 22 -15.25 -9.64 7.58
CA PRO A 22 -16.03 -9.40 8.79
C PRO A 22 -15.39 -10.10 9.99
N MET A 23 -15.51 -9.47 11.16
CA MET A 23 -15.10 -10.03 12.45
C MET A 23 -16.28 -9.94 13.42
N SER A 24 -16.40 -10.89 14.35
CA SER A 24 -17.47 -10.88 15.36
C SER A 24 -17.20 -9.82 16.43
N GLY A 25 -15.92 -9.50 16.69
CA GLY A 25 -15.55 -8.39 17.56
C GLY A 25 -14.03 -8.23 17.72
N ARG A 26 -13.63 -7.25 18.52
CA ARG A 26 -12.21 -6.92 18.77
C ARG A 26 -11.40 -8.11 19.31
N PHE A 27 -12.02 -8.91 20.17
CA PHE A 27 -11.39 -10.07 20.82
C PHE A 27 -10.93 -11.14 19.81
N ASP A 28 -11.59 -11.28 18.66
CA ASP A 28 -11.18 -12.23 17.62
C ASP A 28 -9.78 -11.92 17.09
N LEU A 29 -9.51 -10.63 16.87
CA LEU A 29 -8.21 -10.18 16.39
C LEU A 29 -7.13 -10.38 17.46
N GLU A 30 -7.44 -10.08 18.72
CA GLU A 30 -6.51 -10.24 19.85
C GLU A 30 -6.15 -11.71 20.08
N LYS A 31 -7.14 -12.60 20.02
CA LYS A 31 -6.93 -14.06 20.06
C LYS A 31 -6.00 -14.52 18.95
N ARG A 32 -6.22 -14.05 17.71
CA ARG A 32 -5.37 -14.40 16.56
C ARG A 32 -3.96 -13.84 16.70
N VAL A 33 -3.79 -12.63 17.24
CA VAL A 33 -2.46 -12.07 17.55
C VAL A 33 -1.74 -12.96 18.57
N ALA A 34 -2.41 -13.36 19.64
CA ALA A 34 -1.82 -14.25 20.65
C ALA A 34 -1.46 -15.63 20.04
N GLU A 35 -2.34 -16.20 19.21
CA GLU A 35 -2.11 -17.45 18.48
C GLU A 35 -0.84 -17.39 17.64
N PHE A 36 -0.70 -16.37 16.78
CA PHE A 36 0.47 -16.22 15.93
C PHE A 36 1.73 -15.80 16.70
N THR A 37 1.58 -15.09 17.82
CA THR A 37 2.70 -14.78 18.72
C THR A 37 3.26 -16.06 19.33
N ALA A 38 2.39 -16.95 19.82
CA ALA A 38 2.80 -18.26 20.34
C ALA A 38 3.40 -19.13 19.23
N LYS A 39 2.76 -19.18 18.05
CA LYS A 39 3.21 -19.97 16.90
C LYS A 39 4.64 -19.63 16.45
N PHE A 40 4.99 -18.33 16.42
CA PHE A 40 6.30 -17.88 15.93
C PHE A 40 7.31 -17.59 17.06
N GLY A 41 6.89 -17.67 18.32
CA GLY A 41 7.75 -17.57 19.50
C GLY A 41 8.65 -16.33 19.50
N LEU A 42 9.96 -16.53 19.68
CA LEU A 42 11.01 -15.51 19.51
C LEU A 42 11.71 -15.60 18.14
N GLY A 43 11.32 -16.59 17.32
CA GLY A 43 11.92 -16.85 16.02
C GLY A 43 11.47 -15.88 14.93
N LYS A 44 12.00 -16.08 13.72
CA LYS A 44 11.62 -15.30 12.53
C LYS A 44 10.15 -15.53 12.19
N VAL A 45 9.41 -14.46 11.95
CA VAL A 45 8.04 -14.55 11.41
C VAL A 45 8.15 -14.62 9.88
N PRO A 46 7.73 -15.71 9.23
CA PRO A 46 7.70 -15.78 7.77
C PRO A 46 6.65 -14.79 7.22
N ARG A 47 6.82 -14.38 5.97
CA ARG A 47 5.80 -13.56 5.28
C ARG A 47 4.59 -14.46 4.97
N PRO A 48 3.34 -14.07 5.30
CA PRO A 48 2.15 -14.79 4.84
C PRO A 48 2.03 -14.75 3.31
N ASP A 49 1.49 -15.81 2.71
CA ASP A 49 1.35 -15.91 1.25
C ASP A 49 0.48 -14.80 0.64
N HIS A 50 -0.57 -14.39 1.36
CA HIS A 50 -1.46 -13.30 0.97
C HIS A 50 -0.88 -11.90 1.19
N TRP A 51 0.29 -11.77 1.81
CA TRP A 51 0.94 -10.48 2.05
C TRP A 51 1.97 -10.20 0.96
N GLY A 52 1.81 -9.09 0.26
CA GLY A 52 2.72 -8.68 -0.81
C GLY A 52 2.84 -7.18 -0.97
N GLY A 53 3.53 -6.78 -2.03
CA GLY A 53 3.56 -5.40 -2.49
C GLY A 53 3.12 -5.34 -3.94
N PHE A 54 2.55 -4.21 -4.34
CA PHE A 54 2.22 -3.92 -5.72
C PHE A 54 3.08 -2.76 -6.19
N ARG A 55 3.48 -2.80 -7.47
CA ARG A 55 4.11 -1.67 -8.14
C ARG A 55 3.13 -1.14 -9.17
N LEU A 56 2.70 0.10 -9.01
CA LEU A 56 1.98 0.82 -10.04
C LEU A 56 2.99 1.38 -11.04
N VAL A 57 2.86 0.98 -12.29
CA VAL A 57 3.60 1.58 -13.41
C VAL A 57 2.64 2.59 -14.04
N PRO A 58 2.85 3.89 -13.85
CA PRO A 58 1.87 4.88 -14.29
C PRO A 58 1.97 5.09 -15.80
N ASP A 59 0.84 5.12 -16.48
CA ASP A 59 0.72 5.61 -17.85
C ASP A 59 0.33 7.10 -17.87
N ARG A 60 -0.14 7.59 -16.72
CA ARG A 60 -0.58 8.97 -16.51
C ARG A 60 -0.16 9.50 -15.15
N ILE A 61 0.41 10.70 -15.12
CA ILE A 61 0.71 11.46 -13.90
C ILE A 61 0.22 12.89 -14.09
N GLU A 62 -0.60 13.39 -13.17
CA GLU A 62 -1.07 14.77 -13.19
C GLU A 62 -0.58 15.51 -11.95
N PHE A 63 0.06 16.66 -12.19
CA PHE A 63 0.40 17.62 -11.15
C PHE A 63 -0.64 18.73 -11.20
N TRP A 64 -1.35 18.88 -10.09
CA TRP A 64 -2.27 19.97 -9.85
C TRP A 64 -1.65 20.90 -8.80
N ALA A 65 -1.64 22.20 -9.07
CA ALA A 65 -1.20 23.22 -8.15
C ALA A 65 -2.25 24.31 -8.03
N GLU A 66 -2.43 24.82 -6.82
CA GLU A 66 -3.36 25.91 -6.58
C GLU A 66 -2.93 27.18 -7.32
N GLY A 67 -3.91 27.92 -7.83
CA GLY A 67 -3.68 29.19 -8.51
C GLY A 67 -4.67 30.23 -8.01
N LYS A 68 -4.26 31.50 -8.05
CA LYS A 68 -5.11 32.62 -7.64
C LYS A 68 -6.41 32.63 -8.46
N PHE A 69 -7.49 33.08 -7.83
CA PHE A 69 -8.79 33.23 -8.51
C PHE A 69 -9.32 31.91 -9.12
N ARG A 70 -8.97 30.75 -8.54
CA ARG A 70 -9.33 29.39 -9.03
C ARG A 70 -8.72 29.02 -10.39
N LEU A 71 -7.71 29.77 -10.84
CA LEU A 71 -6.96 29.48 -12.06
C LEU A 71 -5.83 28.49 -11.76
N HIS A 72 -6.21 27.26 -11.40
CA HIS A 72 -5.26 26.20 -11.04
C HIS A 72 -4.34 25.81 -12.19
N ASP A 73 -3.10 25.50 -11.86
CA ASP A 73 -2.14 24.95 -12.81
C ASP A 73 -2.30 23.42 -12.85
N ARG A 74 -2.56 22.90 -14.05
CA ARG A 74 -2.65 21.45 -14.28
C ARG A 74 -1.67 21.04 -15.35
N LYS A 75 -0.69 20.21 -14.97
CA LYS A 75 0.32 19.64 -15.87
C LYS A 75 0.17 18.13 -15.91
N LEU A 76 -0.18 17.61 -17.08
CA LEU A 76 -0.46 16.21 -17.33
C LEU A 76 0.68 15.58 -18.14
N PHE A 77 1.23 14.50 -17.61
CA PHE A 77 2.19 13.62 -18.27
C PHE A 77 1.49 12.32 -18.67
N THR A 78 1.67 11.88 -19.92
CA THR A 78 1.11 10.62 -20.45
C THR A 78 2.15 9.85 -21.25
N ARG A 79 2.03 8.52 -21.29
CA ARG A 79 2.77 7.63 -22.18
C ARG A 79 1.90 6.43 -22.54
N ASP A 80 2.14 5.83 -23.70
CA ASP A 80 1.32 4.70 -24.19
C ASP A 80 1.68 3.38 -23.50
N ASP A 81 2.95 3.22 -23.12
CA ASP A 81 3.47 2.06 -22.39
C ASP A 81 4.68 2.44 -21.52
N ALA A 82 5.25 1.45 -20.81
CA ALA A 82 6.31 1.65 -19.84
C ALA A 82 7.67 2.05 -20.44
N ASP A 83 7.92 1.72 -21.71
CA ASP A 83 9.18 1.96 -22.41
C ASP A 83 9.12 3.21 -23.31
N SER A 84 7.89 3.69 -23.59
CA SER A 84 7.62 4.93 -24.29
C SER A 84 8.04 6.17 -23.50
N GLY A 85 8.46 7.21 -24.25
CA GLY A 85 8.72 8.53 -23.70
C GLY A 85 7.46 9.23 -23.20
N TRP A 86 7.63 10.22 -22.32
CA TRP A 86 6.52 11.00 -21.78
C TRP A 86 6.12 12.16 -22.69
N ASN A 87 4.83 12.26 -23.01
CA ASN A 87 4.22 13.47 -23.53
C ASN A 87 3.74 14.38 -22.38
N THR A 88 3.75 15.69 -22.58
CA THR A 88 3.36 16.69 -21.57
C THR A 88 2.34 17.67 -22.13
N GLN A 89 1.26 17.91 -21.41
CA GLN A 89 0.24 18.91 -21.75
C GLN A 89 -0.20 19.74 -20.54
N LYS A 90 -0.69 20.96 -20.79
CA LYS A 90 -1.38 21.78 -19.79
C LYS A 90 -2.89 21.61 -19.97
N LEU A 91 -3.62 21.51 -18.87
CA LEU A 91 -5.09 21.42 -18.87
C LEU A 91 -5.69 22.69 -18.28
N PHE A 92 -6.92 23.03 -18.68
CA PHE A 92 -7.70 24.03 -17.95
C PHE A 92 -8.03 23.53 -16.55
N PRO A 93 -8.04 24.43 -15.54
CA PRO A 93 -8.37 24.11 -14.15
C PRO A 93 -9.72 23.42 -13.99
#